data_AF-A0A524AHL8-F1
#
_entry.id   AF-A0A524AHL8-F1
#
_cell.length_a   1.000
_cell.length_b   1.000
_cell.length_c   1.000
_cell.angle_alpha   90.00
_cell.angle_beta   90.00
_cell.angle_gamma   90.00
#
_symmetry.space_group_name_H-M   'P 1'
#
loop_
_entity.id
_entity.type
_entity.pdbx_description
1 polymer ?
#
loop_
_entity_poly.entity_id
_entity_poly.type
_entity_poly.pdbx_seq_one_letter_code
_entity_poly.pdbx_strand_id
1 'polypeptide(L)'
;MLQLLLWLLPVVDVFAFKRIVAYYRSLGIRVPMSHAKLGMVERWIGYLPAGFVIGWFAGFWMAFLIAFVILAIVGPIEFYLMYRGIRPWRFFKRRPPQLVAKIFLLEGYNAIGYYLLGALLGLLLNI
;
A
#
# COMPACT_ATOMS: atom_id res chain seq x y z
N MET A 1 -11.32 10.97 8.45
CA MET A 1 -10.59 9.67 8.33
C MET A 1 -11.21 8.79 7.26
N LEU A 2 -12.53 8.63 7.23
CA LEU A 2 -13.24 7.95 6.13
C LEU A 2 -12.87 8.49 4.73
N GLN A 3 -12.89 9.81 4.54
CA GLN A 3 -12.48 10.43 3.26
C GLN A 3 -11.08 10.04 2.81
N LEU A 4 -10.14 9.86 3.75
CA LEU A 4 -8.76 9.49 3.45
C LEU A 4 -8.66 8.01 3.02
N LEU A 5 -9.41 7.13 3.68
CA LEU A 5 -9.52 5.72 3.28
C LEU A 5 -10.13 5.59 1.88
N LEU A 6 -11.16 6.40 1.58
CA LEU A 6 -11.76 6.43 0.24
C LEU A 6 -10.76 6.89 -0.83
N TRP A 7 -9.93 7.89 -0.52
CA TRP A 7 -8.87 8.31 -1.44
C TRP A 7 -7.84 7.20 -1.67
N LEU A 8 -7.59 6.37 -0.66
CA LEU A 8 -6.67 5.24 -0.71
C LEU A 8 -7.35 3.92 -1.09
N LEU A 9 -8.58 3.96 -1.63
CA LEU A 9 -9.13 2.76 -2.26
C LEU A 9 -8.29 2.43 -3.51
N PRO A 10 -8.11 1.13 -3.82
CA PRO A 10 -7.50 0.73 -5.08
C PRO A 10 -8.17 1.42 -6.26
N VAL A 11 -7.39 1.83 -7.25
CA VAL A 11 -7.79 2.62 -8.43
C VAL A 11 -8.16 4.08 -8.12
N VAL A 12 -8.85 4.36 -7.00
CA VAL A 12 -9.24 5.72 -6.60
C VAL A 12 -8.02 6.57 -6.25
N ASP A 13 -6.98 5.97 -5.68
CA ASP A 13 -5.72 6.63 -5.31
C ASP A 13 -5.01 7.31 -6.48
N VAL A 14 -5.17 6.80 -7.70
CA VAL A 14 -4.64 7.42 -8.92
C VAL A 14 -5.27 8.80 -9.14
N PHE A 15 -6.58 8.91 -8.97
CA PHE A 15 -7.32 10.17 -9.13
C PHE A 15 -7.16 11.09 -7.93
N ALA A 16 -7.04 10.51 -6.73
CA ALA A 16 -6.82 11.24 -5.49
C ALA A 16 -5.35 11.58 -5.22
N PHE A 17 -4.43 11.19 -6.10
CA PHE A 17 -2.99 11.24 -5.89
C PHE A 17 -2.47 12.61 -5.40
N LYS A 18 -2.89 13.70 -6.06
CA LYS A 18 -2.52 15.07 -5.64
C LYS A 18 -3.00 15.39 -4.23
N ARG A 19 -4.20 14.91 -3.84
CA ARG A 19 -4.79 15.12 -2.51
C ARG A 19 -4.04 14.31 -1.45
N ILE A 20 -3.67 13.07 -1.74
CA ILE A 20 -2.89 12.20 -0.85
C ILE A 20 -1.51 12.82 -0.57
N VAL A 21 -0.80 13.25 -1.62
CA VAL A 21 0.52 13.88 -1.45
C VAL A 21 0.41 15.22 -0.70
N ALA A 22 -0.63 16.02 -0.98
CA ALA A 22 -0.88 17.25 -0.23
C ALA A 22 -1.18 16.99 1.25
N TYR A 23 -1.92 15.92 1.55
CA TYR A 23 -2.20 15.48 2.92
C TYR A 23 -0.92 15.06 3.66
N TYR A 24 -0.03 14.29 3.03
CA TYR A 24 1.25 13.95 3.66
C TYR A 24 2.11 15.20 3.90
N ARG A 25 2.09 16.14 2.96
CA ARG A 25 2.77 17.43 3.13
C ARG A 25 2.21 18.23 4.30
N SER A 26 0.89 18.25 4.50
CA SER A 26 0.27 18.95 5.65
C SER A 26 0.62 18.30 6.99
N LEU A 27 0.96 17.01 6.99
CA LEU A 27 1.51 16.30 8.16
C LEU A 27 3.03 16.53 8.33
N GLY A 28 3.62 17.41 7.53
CA GLY A 28 5.05 17.72 7.54
C GLY A 28 5.92 16.72 6.78
N ILE A 29 5.34 15.74 6.08
CA ILE A 29 6.08 14.71 5.34
C ILE A 29 6.13 15.07 3.86
N ARG A 30 7.34 15.38 3.39
CA ARG A 30 7.59 15.71 1.99
C ARG A 30 8.02 14.47 1.23
N VAL A 31 7.03 13.68 0.79
CA VAL A 31 7.29 12.52 -0.07
C VAL A 31 7.74 13.01 -1.44
N PRO A 32 8.89 12.54 -1.97
CA PRO A 32 9.32 12.84 -3.33
C PRO A 32 8.27 12.37 -4.34
N MET A 33 7.97 13.21 -5.34
CA MET A 33 6.95 12.87 -6.34
C MET A 33 7.31 11.60 -7.13
N SER A 34 8.59 11.39 -7.41
CA SER A 34 9.10 10.17 -8.03
C SER A 34 8.81 8.92 -7.19
N HIS A 35 9.03 9.00 -5.87
CA HIS A 35 8.75 7.90 -4.95
C HIS A 35 7.24 7.60 -4.87
N ALA A 36 6.41 8.64 -4.76
CA ALA A 36 4.95 8.47 -4.75
C ALA A 36 4.42 7.84 -6.05
N LYS A 37 4.96 8.23 -7.22
CA LYS A 37 4.64 7.63 -8.51
C LYS A 37 5.10 6.17 -8.60
N LEU A 38 6.30 5.86 -8.11
CA LEU A 38 6.82 4.48 -8.10
C LEU A 38 5.92 3.57 -7.26
N GLY A 39 5.52 3.99 -6.06
CA GLY A 39 4.59 3.22 -5.24
C GLY A 39 3.22 3.02 -5.91
N MET A 40 2.73 4.03 -6.65
CA MET A 40 1.53 3.86 -7.47
C MET A 40 1.74 2.82 -8.58
N VAL A 41 2.84 2.88 -9.33
CA VAL A 41 3.15 1.91 -10.39
C VAL A 41 3.28 0.49 -9.83
N GLU A 42 4.04 0.31 -8.73
CA GLU A 42 4.23 -0.98 -8.06
C GLU A 42 2.90 -1.64 -7.66
N ARG A 43 1.91 -0.85 -7.25
CA ARG A 43 0.57 -1.36 -6.97
C ARG A 43 -0.15 -1.94 -8.18
N TRP A 44 -0.04 -1.28 -9.32
CA TRP A 44 -0.68 -1.71 -10.57
C TRP A 44 0.02 -2.88 -11.25
N ILE A 45 1.36 -2.90 -11.25
CA ILE A 45 2.13 -3.90 -11.99
C ILE A 45 2.68 -5.03 -11.12
N GLY A 46 2.71 -4.84 -9.80
CA GLY A 46 3.21 -5.81 -8.82
C GLY A 46 2.06 -6.44 -8.03
N TYR A 47 1.45 -5.68 -7.12
CA TYR A 47 0.48 -6.24 -6.16
C TYR A 47 -0.79 -6.76 -6.83
N LEU A 48 -1.38 -6.01 -7.76
CA LEU A 48 -2.61 -6.44 -8.44
C LEU A 48 -2.41 -7.71 -9.30
N PRO A 49 -1.38 -7.80 -10.16
CA PRO A 49 -1.11 -9.03 -10.90
C PRO A 49 -0.75 -10.22 -9.98
N ALA A 50 0.03 -10.00 -8.92
CA ALA A 50 0.35 -11.05 -7.96
C ALA A 50 -0.92 -11.59 -7.28
N GLY A 51 -1.80 -10.69 -6.83
CA GLY A 51 -3.10 -11.05 -6.29
C GLY A 51 -3.95 -11.83 -7.28
N PHE A 52 -4.01 -11.37 -8.53
CA PHE A 52 -4.74 -12.03 -9.61
C PHE A 52 -4.28 -13.46 -9.85
N VAL A 53 -2.97 -13.68 -10.00
CA VAL A 53 -2.40 -15.01 -10.23
C VAL A 53 -2.73 -15.94 -9.06
N ILE A 54 -2.52 -15.49 -7.83
CA ILE A 54 -2.83 -16.32 -6.65
C ILE A 54 -4.33 -16.59 -6.53
N GLY A 55 -5.18 -15.58 -6.73
CA GLY A 55 -6.63 -15.75 -6.69
C GLY A 55 -7.13 -16.72 -7.75
N TRP A 56 -6.55 -16.69 -8.94
CA TRP A 56 -6.86 -17.62 -10.03
C TRP A 56 -6.40 -19.05 -9.71
N PHE A 57 -5.18 -19.26 -9.23
CA PHE A 57 -4.65 -20.62 -8.99
C PHE A 57 -5.09 -21.26 -7.67
N ALA A 58 -5.22 -20.48 -6.60
CA ALA A 58 -5.38 -20.98 -5.23
C ALA A 58 -6.61 -20.43 -4.51
N GLY A 59 -7.37 -19.55 -5.16
CA GLY A 59 -8.56 -18.94 -4.60
C GLY A 59 -8.29 -17.75 -3.67
N PHE A 60 -9.36 -17.00 -3.38
CA PHE A 60 -9.28 -15.76 -2.60
C PHE A 60 -8.80 -15.96 -1.17
N TRP A 61 -9.23 -17.03 -0.49
CA TRP A 61 -8.83 -17.29 0.89
C TRP A 61 -7.33 -17.55 1.03
N MET A 62 -6.72 -18.24 0.06
CA MET A 62 -5.28 -18.43 0.03
C MET A 62 -4.56 -17.10 -0.21
N ALA A 63 -5.04 -16.28 -1.15
CA ALA A 63 -4.50 -14.94 -1.38
C ALA A 63 -4.55 -14.10 -0.08
N PHE A 64 -5.70 -14.08 0.59
CA PHE A 64 -5.87 -13.37 1.86
C PHE A 64 -4.89 -13.84 2.94
N LEU A 65 -4.71 -15.16 3.10
CA LEU A 65 -3.74 -15.73 4.03
C LEU A 65 -2.31 -15.31 3.70
N ILE A 66 -1.91 -15.35 2.42
CA ILE A 66 -0.58 -14.91 1.96
C ILE A 66 -0.36 -13.44 2.29
N ALA A 67 -1.35 -12.57 2.02
CA ALA A 67 -1.26 -11.15 2.35
C ALA A 67 -1.04 -10.94 3.86
N PHE A 68 -1.73 -11.70 4.71
CA PHE A 68 -1.58 -11.61 6.16
C PHE A 68 -0.20 -12.10 6.63
N VAL A 69 0.29 -13.21 6.10
CA VAL A 69 1.62 -13.77 6.42
C VAL A 69 2.72 -12.80 5.99
N ILE A 70 2.64 -12.26 4.78
CA ILE A 70 3.61 -11.25 4.30
C ILE A 70 3.57 -10.01 5.18
N LEU A 71 2.38 -9.51 5.53
CA LEU A 71 2.26 -8.35 6.43
C LEU A 71 2.85 -8.65 7.81
N ALA A 72 2.66 -9.84 8.37
CA ALA A 72 3.18 -10.22 9.66
C ALA A 72 4.72 -10.32 9.69
N ILE A 73 5.32 -10.80 8.59
CA ILE A 73 6.77 -11.00 8.50
C ILE A 73 7.48 -9.73 8.01
N VAL A 74 7.04 -9.17 6.89
CA VAL A 74 7.68 -8.05 6.19
C VAL A 74 7.23 -6.72 6.77
N GLY A 75 5.98 -6.61 7.24
CA GLY A 75 5.44 -5.36 7.77
C GLY A 75 6.25 -4.76 8.93
N PRO A 76 6.67 -5.53 9.95
CA PRO A 76 7.53 -5.02 11.02
C PRO A 76 8.88 -4.52 10.52
N ILE A 77 9.48 -5.22 9.54
CA ILE A 77 10.76 -4.84 8.94
C ILE A 77 10.59 -3.51 8.20
N GLU A 78 9.56 -3.40 7.37
CA GLU A 78 9.28 -2.22 6.57
C GLU A 78 8.96 -1.01 7.45
N PHE A 79 8.14 -1.22 8.48
CA PHE A 79 7.84 -0.19 9.49
C PHE A 79 9.10 0.28 10.21
N TYR A 80 9.99 -0.63 10.59
CA TYR A 80 11.27 -0.29 11.20
C TYR A 80 12.15 0.55 10.28
N LEU A 81 12.28 0.16 9.01
CA LEU A 81 13.03 0.92 8.00
C LEU A 81 12.45 2.33 7.80
N MET A 82 11.12 2.43 7.74
CA MET A 82 10.40 3.71 7.66
C MET A 82 10.66 4.58 8.88
N TYR A 83 10.53 4.02 10.08
CA TYR A 83 10.74 4.72 11.33
C TYR A 83 12.17 5.25 11.46
N ARG A 84 13.16 4.45 11.07
CA ARG A 84 14.57 4.85 11.07
C ARG A 84 14.93 5.80 9.92
N GLY A 85 14.04 5.99 8.94
CA GLY A 85 14.28 6.80 7.75
C GLY A 85 15.40 6.25 6.87
N ILE A 86 15.55 4.92 6.83
CA ILE A 86 16.52 4.22 5.97
C ILE A 86 16.00 4.26 4.54
N ARG A 87 16.86 4.27 3.51
CA ARG A 87 16.41 4.28 2.10
C ARG A 87 15.43 3.12 1.84
N PRO A 88 14.32 3.34 1.11
CA PRO A 88 13.92 4.56 0.40
C PRO A 88 13.22 5.64 1.26
N TRP A 89 12.99 5.37 2.55
CA TRP A 89 12.16 6.13 3.49
C TRP A 89 12.79 7.36 4.14
N ARG A 90 13.81 7.95 3.52
CA ARG A 90 14.57 9.08 4.11
C ARG A 90 13.70 10.28 4.52
N PHE A 91 12.56 10.46 3.88
CA PHE A 91 11.61 11.56 4.16
C PHE A 91 10.86 11.40 5.51
N PHE A 92 10.94 10.23 6.15
CA PHE A 92 10.44 9.98 7.51
C PHE A 92 11.48 10.22 8.60
N LYS A 93 12.73 10.57 8.26
CA LYS A 93 13.79 10.77 9.26
C LYS A 93 13.37 11.79 10.31
N ARG A 94 13.48 11.41 11.60
CA ARG A 94 13.09 12.22 12.78
C ARG A 94 11.59 12.54 12.89
N ARG A 95 10.71 11.78 12.22
CA ARG A 95 9.25 11.94 12.39
C ARG A 95 8.75 11.19 13.62
N PRO A 96 7.67 11.65 14.28
CA PRO A 96 7.08 10.95 15.40
C PRO A 96 6.64 9.52 15.01
N PRO A 97 6.86 8.49 15.85
CA PRO A 97 6.48 7.10 15.54
C PRO A 97 5.01 6.95 15.18
N GLN A 98 4.12 7.67 15.88
CA GLN A 98 2.67 7.66 15.64
C GLN A 98 2.32 8.12 14.22
N LEU A 99 3.04 9.11 13.71
CA LEU A 99 2.83 9.62 12.36
C LEU A 99 3.32 8.63 11.31
N VAL A 100 4.48 7.99 11.55
CA VAL A 100 5.01 6.94 10.67
C VAL A 100 4.05 5.75 10.63
N ALA A 101 3.57 5.30 11.79
CA ALA A 101 2.63 4.19 11.90
C ALA A 101 1.33 4.48 11.14
N LYS A 102 0.80 5.69 11.29
CA LYS A 102 -0.37 6.14 10.54
C LYS A 102 -0.17 6.01 9.03
N ILE A 103 0.95 6.50 8.49
CA ILE A 103 1.18 6.45 7.04
C ILE A 103 1.49 5.03 6.58
N PHE A 104 2.23 4.25 7.37
CA PHE A 104 2.45 2.83 7.10
C PHE A 104 1.13 2.06 6.96
N LEU A 105 0.18 2.27 7.88
CA LEU A 105 -1.14 1.64 7.81
C LEU A 105 -1.96 2.11 6.61
N LEU A 106 -1.86 3.39 6.24
CA LEU A 106 -2.56 3.95 5.07
C LEU A 106 -2.02 3.39 3.75
N GLU A 107 -0.70 3.35 3.59
CA GLU A 107 -0.07 2.76 2.40
C GLU A 107 -0.28 1.24 2.37
N GLY A 108 -0.20 0.57 3.52
CA GLY A 108 -0.48 -0.85 3.66
C GLY A 108 -1.92 -1.21 3.30
N TYR A 109 -2.90 -0.42 3.75
CA TYR A 109 -4.31 -0.56 3.37
C TYR A 109 -4.47 -0.53 1.85
N ASN A 110 -3.82 0.43 1.19
CA ASN A 110 -3.92 0.57 -0.25
C ASN A 110 -3.19 -0.57 -1.00
N ALA A 111 -1.98 -0.94 -0.58
CA ALA A 111 -1.23 -2.05 -1.19
C ALA A 111 -1.96 -3.40 -1.06
N ILE A 112 -2.46 -3.73 0.14
CA ILE A 112 -3.29 -4.91 0.37
C ILE A 112 -4.57 -4.85 -0.45
N GLY A 113 -5.19 -3.66 -0.55
CA GLY A 113 -6.37 -3.45 -1.37
C GLY A 113 -6.12 -3.80 -2.85
N TYR A 114 -5.01 -3.37 -3.44
CA TYR A 114 -4.66 -3.71 -4.83
C TYR A 114 -4.45 -5.21 -5.01
N TYR A 115 -3.76 -5.85 -4.07
CA TYR A 115 -3.56 -7.29 -4.08
C TYR A 115 -4.88 -8.06 -3.99
N LEU A 116 -5.76 -7.72 -3.04
CA LEU A 116 -7.06 -8.38 -2.89
C LEU A 116 -8.01 -8.10 -4.05
N LEU A 117 -7.96 -6.90 -4.64
CA LEU A 117 -8.68 -6.59 -5.88
C LEU A 117 -8.23 -7.52 -7.01
N GLY A 118 -6.91 -7.70 -7.18
CA GLY A 118 -6.36 -8.68 -8.10
C GLY A 118 -6.93 -10.07 -7.86
N ALA A 119 -6.90 -10.54 -6.61
CA ALA A 119 -7.39 -11.87 -6.25
C ALA A 119 -8.88 -12.07 -6.58
N LEU A 120 -9.72 -11.06 -6.35
CA LEU A 120 -11.14 -11.08 -6.74
C LEU A 120 -11.31 -11.15 -8.26
N LEU A 121 -10.50 -10.40 -9.03
CA LEU A 121 -10.53 -10.47 -10.50
C LEU A 121 -10.09 -11.85 -11.00
N GLY A 122 -9.09 -12.48 -10.37
CA GLY A 122 -8.64 -13.82 -10.73
C GLY A 122 -9.71 -14.90 -10.53
N LEU A 123 -10.58 -14.74 -9.54
CA LEU A 123 -11.72 -15.64 -9.34
C LEU A 123 -12.75 -15.58 -10.47
N LEU A 124 -12.89 -14.45 -11.17
CA LEU A 124 -13.85 -14.32 -12.27
C LEU A 124 -13.54 -15.24 -13.45
N LEU A 125 -12.30 -15.74 -13.55
CA LEU A 125 -11.89 -16.70 -14.57
C LEU A 125 -12.10 -18.17 -14.16
N ASN A 126 -12.50 -18.42 -12.92
CA ASN A 126 -12.81 -19.76 -12.40
C ASN A 126 -14.33 -20.03 -12.32
N ILE A 127 -15.15 -19.10 -12.82
CA ILE A 127 -16.61 -19.23 -12.97
C ILE A 127 -16.90 -19.78 -14.36
#